data_AF-A0A2A5WT78-F1
#
_entry.id   AF-A0A2A5WT78-F1
#
_cell.length_a   1.000
_cell.length_b   1.000
_cell.length_c   1.000
_cell.angle_alpha   90.00
_cell.angle_beta   90.00
_cell.angle_gamma   90.00
#
_symmetry.space_group_name_H-M   'P 1'
#
loop_
_entity.id
_entity.type
_entity.pdbx_description
1 polymer ?
#
loop_
_entity_poly.entity_id
_entity_poly.type
_entity_poly.pdbx_seq_one_letter_code
_entity_poly.pdbx_strand_id
1 'polypeptide(L)'
;MRYIFILLFLFSCAGDKSLHQSNLEILDEVILKHDELMIEMKTLKDLKMKIESLEVSDTSIDKAVNNLDDARKHMMSFMKGFSEEFPYDKYPMQRDSFEGIDDKELKQINNKLQKQKEVVMQVSFKFSYSIDQAKKLLD
;
A
#
# COMPACT_ATOMS: atom_id res chain seq x y z
N MET A 1 -26.91 -46.19 32.53
CA MET A 1 -27.86 -45.54 31.62
C MET A 1 -27.20 -44.28 31.06
N ARG A 2 -27.01 -44.25 29.75
CA ARG A 2 -26.50 -43.12 28.96
C ARG A 2 -27.47 -41.94 29.11
N TYR A 3 -26.98 -40.77 29.49
CA TYR A 3 -27.62 -39.50 29.15
C TYR A 3 -26.61 -38.63 28.43
N ILE A 4 -26.71 -38.70 27.10
CA ILE A 4 -26.14 -37.74 26.15
C ILE A 4 -27.07 -36.52 26.21
N PHE A 5 -26.55 -35.37 26.64
CA PHE A 5 -27.19 -34.08 26.35
C PHE A 5 -26.32 -33.35 25.33
N ILE A 6 -26.87 -33.25 24.14
CA ILE A 6 -26.31 -32.60 22.97
C ILE A 6 -26.26 -31.09 23.25
N LEU A 7 -25.04 -30.55 23.36
CA LEU A 7 -24.82 -29.11 23.31
C LEU A 7 -24.74 -28.73 21.83
N LEU A 8 -25.88 -28.33 21.26
CA LEU A 8 -25.97 -27.71 19.93
C LEU A 8 -25.25 -26.35 20.00
N PHE A 9 -23.97 -26.35 19.60
CA PHE A 9 -23.26 -25.12 19.27
C PHE A 9 -23.84 -24.54 17.98
N LEU A 10 -24.79 -23.62 18.11
CA LEU A 10 -25.16 -22.68 17.06
C LEU A 10 -24.20 -21.48 17.09
N PHE A 11 -22.96 -21.68 16.64
CA PHE A 11 -22.10 -20.57 16.19
C PHE A 11 -22.23 -20.46 14.67
N SER A 12 -23.32 -19.86 14.21
CA SER A 12 -23.51 -19.55 12.78
C SER A 12 -23.90 -18.08 12.64
N CYS A 13 -22.95 -17.17 12.89
CA CYS A 13 -22.91 -15.79 12.36
C CYS A 13 -21.61 -15.06 12.78
N ALA A 14 -20.44 -15.68 12.56
CA ALA A 14 -19.13 -15.10 12.94
C ALA A 14 -18.20 -14.83 11.74
N GLY A 15 -18.60 -15.20 10.51
CA GLY A 15 -17.78 -15.06 9.30
C GLY A 15 -17.73 -13.63 8.76
N ASP A 16 -18.88 -13.03 8.49
CA ASP A 16 -19.00 -11.81 7.67
C ASP A 16 -18.39 -10.57 8.34
N LYS A 17 -18.59 -10.39 9.65
CA LYS A 17 -18.01 -9.26 10.40
C LYS A 17 -16.48 -9.33 10.51
N SER A 18 -15.90 -10.53 10.40
CA SER A 18 -14.44 -10.70 10.49
C SER A 18 -13.73 -10.27 9.21
N LEU A 19 -14.33 -10.54 8.04
CA LEU A 19 -13.74 -10.19 6.74
C LEU A 19 -13.89 -8.72 6.42
N HIS A 20 -15.02 -8.11 6.76
CA HIS A 20 -15.19 -6.67 6.67
C HIS A 20 -14.09 -5.93 7.44
N GLN A 21 -13.95 -6.28 8.72
CA GLN A 21 -12.96 -5.68 9.61
C GLN A 21 -11.53 -5.89 9.07
N SER A 22 -11.20 -7.11 8.62
CA SER A 22 -9.90 -7.40 8.00
C SER A 22 -9.64 -6.54 6.76
N ASN A 23 -10.63 -6.33 5.89
CA ASN A 23 -10.47 -5.48 4.71
C ASN A 23 -10.18 -4.03 5.10
N LEU A 24 -10.88 -3.49 6.10
CA LEU A 24 -10.66 -2.12 6.56
C LEU A 24 -9.28 -1.95 7.19
N GLU A 25 -8.81 -2.94 7.97
CA GLU A 25 -7.47 -2.91 8.56
C GLU A 25 -6.37 -2.89 7.49
N ILE A 26 -6.47 -3.74 6.48
CA ILE A 26 -5.50 -3.77 5.37
C ILE A 26 -5.57 -2.46 4.58
N LEU A 27 -6.77 -1.93 4.33
CA LEU A 27 -6.94 -0.64 3.66
C LEU A 27 -6.25 0.49 4.44
N ASP A 28 -6.44 0.53 5.76
CA ASP A 28 -5.82 1.53 6.64
C ASP A 28 -4.29 1.44 6.61
N GLU A 29 -3.74 0.23 6.63
CA GLU A 29 -2.29 0.03 6.48
C GLU A 29 -1.76 0.52 5.12
N VAL A 30 -2.51 0.26 4.03
CA VAL A 30 -2.13 0.73 2.69
C VAL A 30 -2.16 2.25 2.61
N ILE A 31 -3.21 2.90 3.13
CA ILE A 31 -3.36 4.36 3.13
C ILE A 31 -2.29 5.01 4.01
N LEU A 32 -2.04 4.46 5.21
CA LEU A 32 -0.97 4.93 6.09
C LEU A 32 0.36 4.92 5.35
N LYS A 33 0.67 3.80 4.68
CA LYS A 33 1.94 3.68 3.96
C LYS A 33 2.01 4.61 2.74
N HIS A 34 0.90 4.80 2.03
CA HIS A 34 0.79 5.80 0.97
C HIS A 34 1.14 7.20 1.50
N ASP A 35 0.53 7.62 2.61
CA ASP A 35 0.71 8.97 3.16
C ASP A 35 2.15 9.22 3.63
N GLU A 36 2.79 8.23 4.26
CA GLU A 36 4.22 8.27 4.57
C GLU A 36 5.07 8.52 3.32
N LEU A 37 4.81 7.77 2.24
CA LEU A 37 5.55 7.92 0.99
C LEU A 37 5.27 9.25 0.29
N MET A 38 4.08 9.82 0.47
CA MET A 38 3.77 11.16 -0.04
C MET A 38 4.61 12.25 0.66
N ILE A 39 4.95 12.08 1.93
CA ILE A 39 5.90 12.97 2.63
C ILE A 39 7.31 12.79 2.05
N GLU A 40 7.76 11.55 1.87
CA GLU A 40 9.09 11.23 1.32
C GLU A 40 9.24 11.67 -0.15
N MET A 41 8.15 11.86 -0.89
CA MET A 41 8.17 12.41 -2.25
C MET A 41 8.90 13.76 -2.32
N LYS A 42 8.75 14.59 -1.29
CA LYS A 42 9.49 15.85 -1.18
C LYS A 42 10.98 15.59 -1.03
N THR A 43 11.36 14.63 -0.19
CA THR A 43 12.75 14.22 0.01
C THR A 43 13.39 13.74 -1.30
N LEU A 44 12.70 12.93 -2.11
CA LEU A 44 13.19 12.52 -3.42
C LEU A 44 13.50 13.72 -4.33
N LYS A 45 12.57 14.67 -4.40
CA LYS A 45 12.72 15.90 -5.21
C LYS A 45 13.91 16.74 -4.73
N ASP A 46 14.01 16.95 -3.42
CA ASP A 46 15.05 17.79 -2.83
C ASP A 46 16.44 17.17 -3.01
N LEU A 47 16.57 15.85 -2.88
CA LEU A 47 17.82 15.13 -3.15
C LEU A 47 18.21 15.20 -4.62
N LYS A 48 17.25 15.02 -5.53
CA LYS A 48 17.50 15.14 -6.97
C LYS A 48 18.08 16.51 -7.33
N MET A 49 17.44 17.60 -6.87
CA MET A 49 17.92 18.97 -7.15
C MET A 49 19.34 19.21 -6.61
N LYS A 50 19.66 18.68 -5.42
CA LYS A 50 21.00 18.81 -4.84
C LYS A 50 22.05 18.06 -5.68
N ILE A 51 21.74 16.83 -6.08
CA ILE A 51 22.65 15.99 -6.88
C ILE A 51 22.88 16.60 -8.27
N GLU A 52 21.82 17.09 -8.92
CA GLU A 52 21.93 17.76 -10.23
C GLU A 52 22.71 19.08 -10.17
N SER A 53 22.83 19.69 -8.99
CA SER A 53 23.63 20.91 -8.79
C SER A 53 25.13 20.65 -8.58
N LEU A 54 25.53 19.39 -8.47
CA LEU A 54 26.95 19.02 -8.43
C LEU A 54 27.53 19.34 -9.82
N GLU A 55 28.54 20.22 -9.90
CA GLU A 55 29.22 20.60 -11.16
C GLU A 55 30.13 19.48 -11.71
N VAL A 56 29.71 18.22 -11.55
CA VAL A 56 30.44 17.01 -11.93
C VAL A 56 29.51 16.15 -12.77
N SER A 57 29.92 15.84 -13.99
CA SER A 57 29.26 14.80 -14.79
C SER A 57 29.89 13.45 -14.43
N ASP A 58 29.12 12.62 -13.72
CA ASP A 58 29.50 11.26 -13.35
C ASP A 58 28.32 10.32 -13.61
N THR A 59 28.62 9.16 -14.19
CA THR A 59 27.68 8.02 -14.32
C THR A 59 26.99 7.64 -13.01
N SER A 60 27.62 7.88 -11.85
CA SER A 60 27.04 7.63 -10.53
C SER A 60 25.90 8.61 -10.21
N ILE A 61 26.05 9.88 -10.59
CA ILE A 61 25.06 10.95 -10.46
C ILE A 61 23.84 10.63 -11.33
N ASP A 62 24.06 10.29 -12.60
CA ASP A 62 22.98 9.92 -13.53
C ASP A 62 22.18 8.72 -13.00
N LYS A 63 22.87 7.72 -12.45
CA LYS A 63 22.24 6.54 -11.86
C LYS A 63 21.40 6.91 -10.63
N ALA A 64 21.90 7.78 -9.75
CA ALA A 64 21.16 8.22 -8.57
C ALA A 64 19.91 9.03 -8.95
N VAL A 65 20.04 9.97 -9.88
CA VAL A 65 18.90 10.76 -10.41
C VAL A 65 17.83 9.85 -11.00
N ASN A 66 18.24 8.87 -11.84
CA ASN A 66 17.31 7.90 -12.42
C ASN A 66 16.61 7.06 -11.35
N ASN A 67 17.32 6.61 -10.31
CA ASN A 67 16.70 5.86 -9.20
C ASN A 67 15.65 6.70 -8.44
N LEU A 68 15.91 7.99 -8.21
CA LEU A 68 14.97 8.90 -7.54
C LEU A 68 13.72 9.12 -8.40
N ASP A 69 13.90 9.35 -9.71
CA ASP A 69 12.79 9.51 -10.66
C ASP A 69 11.97 8.22 -10.79
N ASP A 70 12.62 7.07 -10.84
CA ASP A 70 11.93 5.79 -10.92
C ASP A 70 11.17 5.49 -9.65
N ALA A 71 11.71 5.78 -8.46
CA ALA A 71 10.96 5.66 -7.21
C ALA A 71 9.68 6.51 -7.26
N ARG A 72 9.79 7.78 -7.66
CA ARG A 72 8.64 8.67 -7.85
C ARG A 72 7.63 8.11 -8.85
N LYS A 73 8.07 7.60 -10.02
CA LYS A 73 7.18 7.00 -11.02
C LYS A 73 6.42 5.78 -10.46
N HIS A 74 7.09 4.92 -9.69
CA HIS A 74 6.44 3.75 -9.09
C HIS A 74 5.31 4.16 -8.14
N MET A 75 5.49 5.24 -7.36
CA MET A 75 4.40 5.74 -6.52
C MET A 75 3.22 6.26 -7.35
N MET A 76 3.48 6.99 -8.45
CA MET A 76 2.41 7.45 -9.34
C MET A 76 1.66 6.29 -10.00
N SER A 77 2.39 5.25 -10.43
CA SER A 77 1.79 4.03 -10.97
C SER A 77 0.97 3.29 -9.92
N PHE A 78 1.45 3.21 -8.67
CA PHE A 78 0.70 2.64 -7.56
C PHE A 78 -0.60 3.42 -7.32
N MET A 79 -0.55 4.75 -7.17
CA MET A 79 -1.75 5.57 -6.94
C MET A 79 -2.79 5.40 -8.06
N LYS A 80 -2.34 5.36 -9.31
CA LYS A 80 -3.21 5.12 -10.45
C LYS A 80 -3.85 3.73 -10.38
N GLY A 81 -3.05 2.67 -10.25
CA GLY A 81 -3.57 1.30 -10.20
C GLY A 81 -4.48 1.06 -8.99
N PHE A 82 -4.13 1.63 -7.84
CA PHE A 82 -4.93 1.53 -6.62
C PHE A 82 -6.30 2.22 -6.80
N SER A 83 -6.34 3.44 -7.33
CA SER A 83 -7.60 4.17 -7.54
C SER A 83 -8.48 3.58 -8.64
N GLU A 84 -7.89 2.93 -9.64
CA GLU A 84 -8.62 2.15 -10.65
C GLU A 84 -9.25 0.87 -10.04
N GLU A 85 -8.53 0.18 -9.15
CA GLU A 85 -9.02 -1.05 -8.50
C GLU A 85 -9.99 -0.76 -7.35
N PHE A 86 -9.78 0.34 -6.63
CA PHE A 86 -10.56 0.78 -5.47
C PHE A 86 -11.02 2.24 -5.65
N PRO A 87 -12.12 2.47 -6.42
CA PRO A 87 -12.70 3.79 -6.57
C PRO A 87 -13.15 4.38 -5.23
N TYR A 88 -13.01 5.69 -5.08
CA TYR A 88 -13.26 6.40 -3.81
C TYR A 88 -14.71 6.29 -3.29
N ASP A 89 -15.66 6.10 -4.20
CA ASP A 89 -17.11 6.07 -3.94
C ASP A 89 -17.64 4.63 -3.71
N LYS A 90 -16.75 3.64 -3.66
CA LYS A 90 -17.10 2.22 -3.50
C LYS A 90 -16.40 1.60 -2.32
N TYR A 91 -16.96 0.51 -1.81
CA TYR A 91 -16.30 -0.32 -0.82
C TYR A 91 -14.97 -0.87 -1.38
N PRO A 92 -13.87 -0.87 -0.61
CA PRO A 92 -13.75 -0.53 0.80
C PRO A 92 -13.45 0.95 1.10
N MET A 93 -13.24 1.79 0.08
CA MET A 93 -12.96 3.23 0.27
C MET A 93 -14.13 3.97 0.93
N GLN A 94 -15.34 3.74 0.43
CA GLN A 94 -16.57 4.14 1.10
C GLN A 94 -16.96 3.06 2.12
N ARG A 95 -16.47 3.19 3.36
CA ARG A 95 -16.59 2.13 4.40
C ARG A 95 -18.03 1.68 4.65
N ASP A 96 -18.98 2.62 4.58
CA ASP A 96 -20.40 2.37 4.85
C ASP A 96 -21.12 1.64 3.70
N SER A 97 -20.52 1.54 2.50
CA SER A 97 -21.12 0.84 1.36
C SER A 97 -20.85 -0.67 1.38
N PHE A 98 -20.66 -1.25 2.58
CA PHE A 98 -20.46 -2.69 2.78
C PHE A 98 -21.77 -3.49 2.67
N GLU A 99 -22.92 -2.83 2.87
CA GLU A 99 -24.23 -3.49 2.84
C GLU A 99 -24.49 -4.19 1.49
N GLY A 100 -24.92 -5.45 1.56
CA GLY A 100 -25.26 -6.25 0.37
C GLY A 100 -24.07 -6.93 -0.31
N ILE A 101 -22.84 -6.77 0.20
CA ILE A 101 -21.66 -7.49 -0.29
C ILE A 101 -21.61 -8.87 0.36
N ASP A 102 -21.48 -9.91 -0.48
CA ASP A 102 -21.39 -11.29 0.01
C ASP A 102 -19.96 -11.68 0.43
N ASP A 103 -19.87 -12.75 1.22
CA ASP A 103 -18.61 -13.31 1.73
C ASP A 103 -17.57 -13.64 0.65
N LYS A 104 -18.02 -14.02 -0.55
CA LYS A 104 -17.13 -14.36 -1.66
C LYS A 104 -16.51 -13.09 -2.22
N GLU A 105 -17.28 -12.05 -2.41
CA GLU A 105 -16.81 -10.73 -2.84
C GLU A 105 -15.89 -10.11 -1.78
N LEU A 106 -16.21 -10.22 -0.49
CA LEU A 106 -15.34 -9.77 0.60
C LEU A 106 -13.97 -10.43 0.58
N LYS A 107 -13.92 -11.76 0.36
CA LYS A 107 -12.65 -12.49 0.20
C LYS A 107 -11.87 -12.05 -1.03
N GLN A 108 -12.54 -11.76 -2.15
CA GLN A 108 -11.88 -11.24 -3.34
C GLN A 108 -11.26 -9.87 -3.09
N ILE A 109 -11.99 -8.98 -2.42
CA ILE A 109 -11.50 -7.66 -2.02
C ILE A 109 -10.32 -7.79 -1.07
N ASN A 110 -10.41 -8.68 -0.07
CA ASN A 110 -9.29 -8.95 0.85
C ASN A 110 -8.02 -9.32 0.09
N ASN A 111 -8.11 -10.28 -0.83
CA ASN A 111 -6.97 -10.72 -1.64
C ASN A 111 -6.38 -9.60 -2.50
N LYS A 112 -7.22 -8.71 -3.04
CA LYS A 112 -6.76 -7.56 -3.81
C LYS A 112 -6.05 -6.53 -2.93
N LEU A 113 -6.62 -6.23 -1.75
CA LEU A 113 -6.01 -5.34 -0.77
C LEU A 113 -4.64 -5.87 -0.29
N GLN A 114 -4.52 -7.17 -0.02
CA GLN A 114 -3.24 -7.80 0.32
C GLN A 114 -2.19 -7.59 -0.79
N LYS A 115 -2.58 -7.76 -2.06
CA LYS A 115 -1.68 -7.49 -3.18
C LYS A 115 -1.28 -6.01 -3.25
N GLN A 116 -2.23 -5.09 -3.07
CA GLN A 116 -1.91 -3.66 -3.04
C GLN A 116 -0.99 -3.29 -1.86
N LYS A 117 -1.15 -3.94 -0.70
CA LYS A 117 -0.22 -3.84 0.43
C LYS A 117 1.19 -4.28 0.04
N GLU A 118 1.34 -5.40 -0.64
CA GLU A 118 2.66 -5.83 -1.15
C GLU A 118 3.24 -4.82 -2.13
N VAL A 119 2.42 -4.27 -3.04
CA VAL A 119 2.86 -3.27 -4.02
C VAL A 119 3.34 -1.99 -3.33
N VAL A 120 2.57 -1.43 -2.39
CA VAL A 120 2.99 -0.19 -1.69
C VAL A 120 4.26 -0.41 -0.86
N MET A 121 4.45 -1.61 -0.30
CA MET A 121 5.71 -1.97 0.38
C MET A 121 6.89 -2.04 -0.59
N GLN A 122 6.70 -2.52 -1.82
CA GLN A 122 7.75 -2.48 -2.85
C GLN A 122 8.09 -1.05 -3.27
N VAL A 123 7.09 -0.17 -3.36
CA VAL A 123 7.32 1.27 -3.59
C VAL A 123 8.16 1.85 -2.46
N SER A 124 7.82 1.54 -1.20
CA SER A 124 8.58 1.99 -0.04
C SER A 124 10.03 1.54 -0.06
N PHE A 125 10.31 0.29 -0.44
CA PHE A 125 11.67 -0.20 -0.60
C PHE A 125 12.44 0.61 -1.66
N LYS A 126 11.81 0.92 -2.80
CA LYS A 126 12.43 1.75 -3.85
C LYS A 126 12.73 3.16 -3.38
N PHE A 127 11.87 3.75 -2.56
CA PHE A 127 12.11 5.06 -1.93
C PHE A 127 13.32 5.00 -1.01
N SER A 128 13.31 4.06 -0.06
CA SER A 128 14.41 3.91 0.90
C SER A 128 15.75 3.68 0.20
N TYR A 129 15.78 2.80 -0.80
CA TYR A 129 16.98 2.53 -1.59
C TYR A 129 17.45 3.76 -2.37
N SER A 130 16.56 4.45 -3.10
CA SER A 130 16.96 5.61 -3.91
C SER A 130 17.44 6.78 -3.04
N ILE A 131 16.80 7.01 -1.88
CA ILE A 131 17.21 8.02 -0.89
C ILE A 131 18.60 7.68 -0.32
N ASP A 132 18.86 6.44 0.07
CA ASP A 132 20.15 6.01 0.61
C ASP A 132 21.28 6.20 -0.41
N GLN A 133 21.08 5.78 -1.66
CA GLN A 133 22.07 5.95 -2.72
C GLN A 133 22.34 7.43 -3.03
N ALA A 134 21.29 8.25 -3.04
CA ALA A 134 21.40 9.68 -3.26
C ALA A 134 22.18 10.38 -2.14
N LYS A 135 21.91 10.05 -0.88
CA LYS A 135 22.63 10.63 0.27
C LYS A 135 24.12 10.31 0.25
N LYS A 136 24.51 9.10 -0.13
CA LYS A 136 25.94 8.71 -0.26
C LYS A 136 26.75 9.53 -1.26
N LEU A 137 26.10 10.22 -2.20
CA LEU A 137 26.77 11.12 -3.14
C LEU A 137 26.89 12.55 -2.62
N LEU A 138 26.17 12.89 -1.55
CA LEU A 138 26.13 14.22 -0.94
C LEU A 138 26.89 14.28 0.40
N ASP A 139 27.25 13.13 0.96
CA ASP A 139 28.09 12.98 2.15
C ASP A 139 29.58 12.96 1.76
#